data_AF-A0A7W6IJC4-F1
#
_entry.id   AF-A0A7W6IJC4-F1
#
_cell.length_a   1.000
_cell.length_b   1.000
_cell.length_c   1.000
_cell.angle_alpha   90.00
_cell.angle_beta   90.00
_cell.angle_gamma   90.00
#
_symmetry.space_group_name_H-M   'P 1'
#
loop_
_entity.id
_entity.type
_entity.pdbx_description
1 polymer ?
#
loop_
_entity_poly.entity_id
_entity_poly.type
_entity_poly.pdbx_seq_one_letter_code
_entity_poly.pdbx_strand_id
1 'polypeptide(L)' 'MMQTVEKRQVADLPAIDLQGVHKWYGEFHVLRDINLTVRRGERIVICGPSG' A
#
# COMPACT_ATOMS: atom_id res chain seq x y z
N MET A 1 -13.34 -9.40 36.45
CA MET A 1 -12.03 -9.03 35.87
C MET A 1 -11.90 -9.75 34.55
N MET A 2 -11.59 -9.02 33.46
CA MET A 2 -11.03 -9.51 32.18
C MET A 2 -11.94 -10.40 31.30
N GLN A 3 -12.18 -10.14 30.00
CA GLN A 3 -11.73 -9.13 29.03
C GLN A 3 -12.89 -8.89 28.05
N THR A 4 -13.20 -7.63 27.73
CA THR A 4 -14.10 -7.29 26.63
C THR A 4 -13.34 -7.59 25.34
N VAL A 5 -13.83 -8.54 24.55
CA VAL A 5 -13.30 -8.82 23.21
C VAL A 5 -13.47 -7.53 22.39
N GLU A 6 -12.38 -6.79 22.22
CA GLU A 6 -12.35 -5.64 21.33
C GLU A 6 -12.80 -6.11 19.95
N LYS A 7 -13.86 -5.48 19.43
CA LYS A 7 -14.20 -5.56 18.01
C LYS A 7 -12.92 -5.23 17.25
N ARG A 8 -12.24 -6.22 16.68
CA ARG A 8 -11.20 -5.97 15.69
C ARG A 8 -11.88 -5.18 14.58
N GLN A 9 -11.57 -3.90 14.56
CA GLN A 9 -12.13 -2.93 13.66
C GLN A 9 -11.47 -3.20 12.30
N VAL A 10 -11.99 -4.19 11.57
CA VAL A 10 -11.57 -4.51 10.19
C VAL A 10 -11.77 -3.30 9.26
N ALA A 11 -12.52 -2.30 9.73
CA ALA A 11 -12.84 -1.07 9.02
C ALA A 11 -11.63 -0.18 8.71
N ASP A 12 -10.51 -0.30 9.43
CA ASP A 12 -9.37 0.62 9.28
C ASP A 12 -8.07 -0.03 8.78
N LEU A 13 -8.11 -1.33 8.45
CA LEU A 13 -6.97 -1.97 7.79
C LEU A 13 -6.89 -1.51 6.32
N PRO A 14 -5.68 -1.16 5.83
CA PRO A 14 -5.52 -0.77 4.44
C PRO A 14 -5.95 -1.91 3.50
N ALA A 15 -6.54 -1.53 2.37
CA ALA A 15 -6.94 -2.47 1.33
C ALA A 15 -5.73 -2.97 0.55
N ILE A 16 -4.76 -2.09 0.31
CA ILE A 16 -3.49 -2.39 -0.35
C ILE A 16 -2.40 -1.68 0.46
N ASP A 17 -1.30 -2.37 0.72
CA ASP A 17 -0.12 -1.79 1.35
C ASP A 17 1.15 -2.25 0.61
N LEU A 18 1.89 -1.29 0.08
CA LEU A 18 3.17 -1.46 -0.60
C LEU A 18 4.26 -0.89 0.29
N GLN A 19 5.25 -1.72 0.62
CA GLN A 19 6.36 -1.36 1.50
C GLN A 19 7.68 -1.71 0.79
N GLY A 20 8.55 -0.72 0.62
CA GLY A 20 9.87 -0.88 0.01
C GLY A 20 9.84 -1.49 -1.38
N VAL A 21 8.87 -1.12 -2.22
CA VAL A 21 8.71 -1.74 -3.54
C VAL A 21 9.81 -1.27 -4.48
N HIS A 22 10.52 -2.24 -5.05
CA HIS A 22 11.52 -2.01 -6.07
C HIS A 22 11.19 -2.78 -7.35
N LYS A 23 11.50 -2.18 -8.51
CA LYS A 23 11.28 -2.80 -9.82
C LYS A 23 12.46 -2.52 -10.75
N TRP A 24 12.92 -3.56 -11.43
CA TRP A 24 13.97 -3.48 -12.43
C TRP A 24 13.51 -4.01 -13.78
N TYR A 25 14.14 -3.49 -14.84
CA TYR A 25 14.15 -4.01 -16.20
C TYR A 25 15.60 -4.27 -16.60
N GLY A 26 16.04 -5.54 -16.51
CA GLY A 26 17.47 -5.86 -16.59
C GLY A 26 18.24 -5.13 -15.49
N GLU A 27 19.28 -4.39 -15.87
CA GLU A 27 20.08 -3.59 -14.94
C GLU A 27 19.41 -2.25 -14.56
N PHE A 28 18.34 -1.85 -15.25
CA PHE A 28 17.71 -0.56 -15.04
C PHE A 28 16.68 -0.60 -13.90
N HIS A 29 16.93 0.17 -12.83
CA HIS A 29 16.05 0.28 -11.65
C HIS A 29 14.98 1.36 -11.88
N VAL A 30 13.73 0.95 -12.19
CA VAL A 30 12.63 1.85 -12.56
C VAL A 30 11.83 2.35 -11.35
N LEU A 31 11.45 1.49 -10.41
CA LEU A 31 10.79 1.89 -9.16
C LEU A 31 11.77 1.69 -8.02
N ARG A 32 12.06 2.75 -7.26
CA ARG A 32 13.03 2.73 -6.16
C ARG A 32 12.32 3.03 -4.85
N ASP A 33 12.28 2.05 -3.94
CA ASP A 33 11.78 2.20 -2.58
C ASP A 33 10.38 2.87 -2.52
N ILE A 34 9.44 2.31 -3.29
CA ILE A 34 8.08 2.82 -3.38
C ILE A 34 7.26 2.30 -2.19
N ASN A 35 6.70 3.25 -1.44
CA ASN A 35 5.84 2.99 -0.30
C ASN A 35 4.46 3.62 -0.58
N LEU A 36 3.39 2.82 -0.54
CA LEU A 36 2.04 3.27 -0.88
C LEU A 36 1.00 2.47 -0.09
N THR A 37 0.12 3.18 0.60
CA THR A 37 -1.01 2.60 1.32
C THR A 37 -2.31 3.10 0.71
N VAL A 38 -3.23 2.19 0.40
CA VAL A 38 -4.55 2.49 -0.16
C VAL A 38 -5.63 1.99 0.78
N ARG A 39 -6.51 2.88 1.24
CA ARG A 39 -7.64 2.54 2.12
C ARG A 39 -8.79 1.92 1.32
N ARG A 40 -9.68 1.22 2.02
CA ARG A 40 -10.91 0.67 1.41
C ARG A 40 -11.78 1.81 0.87
N GLY A 41 -12.16 1.71 -0.40
CA GLY A 41 -12.99 2.72 -1.08
C GLY A 41 -12.22 3.94 -1.60
N GLU A 42 -10.91 4.03 -1.33
CA GLU A 42 -10.04 5.07 -1.85
C GLU A 42 -9.75 4.87 -3.33
N ARG A 43 -9.77 5.95 -4.11
CA ARG A 43 -9.41 5.95 -5.53
C ARG A 43 -8.19 6.83 -5.72
N ILE A 44 -7.13 6.25 -6.27
CA ILE A 44 -5.87 6.94 -6.52
C ILE A 44 -5.60 6.90 -8.03
N VAL A 45 -5.13 8.02 -8.57
CA VAL A 45 -4.66 8.12 -9.95
C VAL A 45 -3.16 8.33 -9.91
N ILE A 46 -2.42 7.51 -10.65
CA ILE A 46 -0.98 7.65 -10.83
C ILE A 46 -0.76 8.31 -12.20
N CYS A 47 -0.10 9.46 -12.20
CA CYS A 47 0.25 10.20 -13.40
C CYS A 47 1.77 10.23 -13.57
N GLY A 48 2.24 10.14 -14.81
CA GLY A 48 3.65 10.24 -15.15
C GLY A 48 3.86 10.26 -16.66
N PRO A 49 5.05 10.67 -17.15
CA PRO A 49 5.42 10.49 -18.54
C PRO A 49 5.37 9.00 -18.90
N SER A 50 5.12 8.69 -20.19
CA SER A 50 5.17 7.31 -20.67
C SER A 50 6.57 6.73 -20.48
N GLY A 51 6.68 5.65 -19.71
CA GLY A 51 7.94 4.95 -19.42
C GLY A 51 7.80 3.95 -18.28
#